data_AF-A0A7V9ZKA7-F1
#
_entry.id   AF-A0A7V9ZKA7-F1
#
_cell.length_a   1.000
_cell.length_b   1.000
_cell.length_c   1.000
_cell.angle_alpha   90.00
_cell.angle_beta   90.00
_cell.angle_gamma   90.00
#
_symmetry.space_group_name_H-M   'P 1'
#
loop_
_entity.id
_entity.type
_entity.pdbx_description
1 polymer ?
#
loop_
_entity_poly.entity_id
_entity_poly.type
_entity_poly.pdbx_seq_one_letter_code
_entity_poly.pdbx_strand_id
1 'polypeptide(L)'
;MDLLGSSFRDPSGHVYLDEGVLKRRVDKIYREQFDLLTSSGLLQVLFEEGLLIHHEEADPAEAERIGAFKVLRPEPLPFVSYPYEWCFGQLKDAALTTLRIQSLSLDHGMTLKDASAFNIQFLKGQPVFIDTLSFEKLEEGRPWVAYGQFCRHFLAPLALMSSVDVRLGQMSRVFLDGIPLDLASELLPGKSKLRPGLQIHIHAHAKSQLKHGSKGREAGEAKG
;
A
#
# COMPACT_ATOMS: atom_id res chain seq x y z
N MET A 1 -7.14 -26.33 -0.27
CA MET A 1 -6.98 -24.89 -0.54
C MET A 1 -6.74 -24.25 0.80
N ASP A 2 -5.47 -24.08 1.17
CA ASP A 2 -5.11 -23.50 2.46
C ASP A 2 -5.03 -21.98 2.28
N LEU A 3 -5.91 -21.26 2.98
CA LEU A 3 -5.88 -19.82 3.06
C LEU A 3 -4.64 -19.40 3.86
N LEU A 4 -3.77 -18.61 3.25
CA LEU A 4 -2.65 -18.01 3.97
C LEU A 4 -3.20 -16.89 4.89
N GLY A 5 -2.96 -17.03 6.20
CA GLY A 5 -3.56 -16.22 7.27
C GLY A 5 -3.17 -14.73 7.30
N SER A 6 -2.52 -14.21 6.27
CA SER A 6 -2.12 -12.79 6.14
C SER A 6 -3.00 -11.98 5.19
N SER A 7 -3.93 -12.60 4.46
CA SER A 7 -4.91 -11.87 3.67
C SER A 7 -6.04 -11.41 4.57
N PHE A 8 -5.97 -10.16 5.06
CA PHE A 8 -7.19 -9.44 5.44
C PHE A 8 -8.21 -9.65 4.30
N ARG A 9 -9.50 -9.86 4.63
CA ARG A 9 -10.54 -10.22 3.65
C ARG A 9 -10.78 -9.06 2.68
N ASP A 10 -9.95 -8.95 1.65
CA ASP A 10 -10.19 -8.09 0.50
C ASP A 10 -11.31 -8.75 -0.33
N PRO A 11 -12.46 -8.08 -0.54
CA PRO A 11 -13.51 -8.62 -1.40
C PRO A 11 -13.04 -8.79 -2.85
N SER A 12 -11.92 -8.15 -3.25
CA SER A 12 -11.33 -8.23 -4.58
C SER A 12 -10.63 -9.56 -4.85
N GLY A 13 -10.21 -10.29 -3.82
CA GLY A 13 -9.49 -11.55 -3.98
C GLY A 13 -8.66 -11.95 -2.76
N HIS A 14 -7.98 -13.10 -2.86
CA HIS A 14 -7.08 -13.57 -1.81
C HIS A 14 -6.00 -14.50 -2.36
N VAL A 15 -4.92 -14.66 -1.59
CA VAL A 15 -3.82 -15.57 -1.89
C VAL A 15 -4.05 -16.92 -1.23
N TYR A 16 -3.74 -18.01 -1.93
CA TYR A 16 -3.88 -19.38 -1.45
C TYR A 16 -2.75 -20.28 -1.98
N LEU A 17 -2.53 -21.40 -1.31
CA LEU A 17 -1.67 -22.47 -1.79
C LEU A 17 -2.50 -23.59 -2.41
N ASP A 18 -2.07 -24.05 -3.58
CA ASP A 18 -2.63 -25.19 -4.30
C ASP A 18 -1.48 -26.05 -4.83
N GLU A 19 -1.39 -27.28 -4.33
CA GLU A 19 -0.29 -28.21 -4.62
C GLU A 19 1.12 -27.61 -4.39
N GLY A 20 1.25 -26.74 -3.37
CA GLY A 20 2.49 -26.05 -3.03
C GLY A 20 2.82 -24.83 -3.92
N VAL A 21 1.97 -24.51 -4.90
CA VAL A 21 2.11 -23.33 -5.76
C VAL A 21 1.32 -22.16 -5.17
N LEU A 22 1.97 -21.01 -5.04
CA LEU A 22 1.34 -19.76 -4.62
C LEU A 22 0.45 -19.22 -5.73
N LYS A 23 -0.82 -18.99 -5.43
CA LYS A 23 -1.80 -18.47 -6.37
C LYS A 23 -2.60 -17.34 -5.74
N ARG A 24 -3.07 -16.42 -6.58
CA ARG A 24 -3.96 -15.34 -6.19
C ARG A 24 -5.25 -15.46 -6.97
N ARG A 25 -6.35 -15.59 -6.25
CA ARG A 25 -7.69 -15.49 -6.81
C ARG A 25 -8.03 -14.01 -7.02
N VAL A 26 -8.59 -13.69 -8.18
CA VAL A 26 -9.22 -12.40 -8.46
C VAL A 26 -10.72 -12.62 -8.58
N ASP A 27 -11.49 -11.92 -7.77
CA ASP A 27 -12.95 -12.04 -7.74
C ASP A 27 -13.64 -11.13 -8.76
N LYS A 28 -14.88 -11.50 -9.12
CA LYS A 28 -15.65 -10.82 -10.18
C LYS A 28 -15.90 -9.34 -9.89
N ILE A 29 -15.94 -8.94 -8.61
CA ILE A 29 -16.10 -7.54 -8.20
C ILE A 29 -14.92 -6.66 -8.63
N TYR A 30 -13.74 -7.25 -8.82
CA TYR A 30 -12.53 -6.53 -9.24
C TYR A 30 -12.31 -6.57 -10.76
N ARG A 31 -13.23 -7.18 -11.52
CA ARG A 31 -13.11 -7.34 -12.99
C ARG A 31 -12.81 -6.03 -13.70
N GLU A 32 -13.61 -4.99 -13.47
CA GLU A 32 -13.45 -3.71 -14.17
C GLU A 32 -12.08 -3.07 -13.91
N GLN A 33 -11.59 -3.21 -12.68
CA GLN A 33 -10.29 -2.68 -12.29
C GLN A 33 -9.15 -3.47 -12.94
N PHE A 34 -9.25 -4.80 -12.95
CA PHE A 34 -8.25 -5.67 -13.57
C PHE A 34 -8.22 -5.52 -15.10
N ASP A 35 -9.39 -5.45 -15.74
CA ASP A 35 -9.49 -5.23 -17.20
C ASP A 35 -8.86 -3.87 -17.57
N LEU A 36 -9.05 -2.82 -16.76
CA LEU A 36 -8.39 -1.53 -16.96
C LEU A 36 -6.88 -1.58 -16.69
N LEU A 37 -6.45 -2.27 -15.62
CA LEU A 37 -5.04 -2.45 -15.28
C LEU A 37 -4.24 -3.06 -16.45
N THR A 38 -4.83 -4.05 -17.12
CA THR A 38 -4.23 -4.70 -18.29
C THR A 38 -4.37 -3.86 -19.56
N SER A 39 -5.58 -3.39 -19.87
CA SER A 39 -5.85 -2.69 -21.15
C SER A 39 -5.27 -1.27 -21.24
N SER A 40 -5.03 -0.60 -20.11
CA SER A 40 -4.38 0.72 -20.06
C SER A 40 -2.88 0.66 -20.34
N GLY A 41 -2.27 -0.52 -20.30
CA GLY A 41 -0.82 -0.70 -20.38
C GLY A 41 -0.07 -0.49 -19.04
N LEU A 42 -0.77 -0.11 -17.96
CA LEU A 42 -0.14 0.11 -16.65
C LEU A 42 0.56 -1.16 -16.14
N LEU A 43 -0.11 -2.31 -16.24
CA LEU A 43 0.45 -3.59 -15.78
C LEU A 43 1.80 -3.89 -16.44
N GLN A 44 1.88 -3.68 -17.76
CA GLN A 44 3.08 -3.93 -18.54
C GLN A 44 4.23 -2.99 -18.12
N VAL A 45 3.96 -1.70 -17.98
CA VAL A 45 4.97 -0.72 -17.55
C VAL A 45 5.48 -1.04 -16.14
N LEU A 46 4.59 -1.43 -15.22
CA LEU A 46 4.99 -1.80 -13.85
C LEU A 46 5.87 -3.05 -13.81
N PHE A 47 5.63 -4.03 -14.70
CA PHE A 47 6.50 -5.19 -14.83
C PHE A 47 7.85 -4.85 -15.45
N GLU A 48 7.86 -4.05 -16.51
CA GLU A 48 9.09 -3.63 -17.21
C GLU A 48 10.00 -2.80 -16.30
N GLU A 49 9.44 -1.92 -15.46
CA GLU A 49 10.20 -1.16 -14.47
C GLU A 49 10.53 -1.96 -13.19
N GLY A 50 10.07 -3.21 -13.07
CA GLY A 50 10.31 -4.05 -11.89
C GLY A 50 9.62 -3.54 -10.62
N LEU A 51 8.56 -2.74 -10.75
CA LEU A 51 7.85 -2.10 -9.65
C LEU A 51 6.74 -2.96 -9.07
N LEU A 52 6.19 -3.90 -9.84
CA LEU A 52 5.16 -4.85 -9.40
C LEU A 52 5.67 -6.28 -9.58
N ILE A 53 5.33 -7.16 -8.64
CA ILE A 53 5.69 -8.58 -8.72
C ILE A 53 5.11 -9.16 -10.00
N HIS A 54 5.98 -9.73 -10.84
CA HIS A 54 5.55 -10.39 -12.06
C HIS A 54 4.62 -11.53 -11.70
N HIS A 55 3.58 -11.71 -12.51
CA HIS A 55 2.64 -12.81 -12.36
C HIS A 55 2.08 -13.23 -13.70
N GLU A 56 1.80 -14.52 -13.82
CA GLU A 56 1.16 -15.10 -14.99
C GLU A 56 -0.31 -15.38 -14.72
N GLU A 57 -1.17 -15.21 -15.71
CA GLU A 57 -2.54 -15.72 -15.63
C GLU A 57 -2.53 -17.25 -15.77
N ALA A 58 -3.23 -17.94 -14.87
CA ALA A 58 -3.45 -19.37 -14.98
C ALA A 58 -4.46 -19.70 -16.09
N ASP A 59 -4.57 -20.99 -16.41
CA ASP A 59 -5.57 -21.49 -17.36
C ASP A 59 -6.99 -21.01 -16.99
N PRO A 60 -7.78 -20.45 -17.93
CA PRO A 60 -9.15 -20.03 -17.67
C PRO A 60 -10.05 -21.10 -17.03
N ALA A 61 -9.84 -22.39 -17.33
CA ALA A 61 -10.58 -23.49 -16.71
C ALA A 61 -10.28 -23.62 -15.20
N GLU A 62 -9.12 -23.16 -14.73
CA GLU A 62 -8.82 -23.07 -13.30
C GLU A 62 -9.67 -22.01 -12.61
N ALA A 63 -9.76 -20.81 -13.20
CA ALA A 63 -10.59 -19.74 -12.66
C ALA A 63 -12.07 -20.11 -12.63
N GLU A 64 -12.58 -20.76 -13.68
CA GLU A 64 -13.96 -21.24 -13.77
C GLU A 64 -14.28 -22.25 -12.67
N ARG A 65 -13.40 -23.24 -12.45
CA ARG A 65 -13.58 -24.30 -11.45
C ARG A 65 -13.79 -23.77 -10.03
N ILE A 66 -13.14 -22.66 -9.68
CA ILE A 66 -13.23 -22.04 -8.35
C ILE A 66 -14.21 -20.84 -8.33
N GLY A 67 -14.86 -20.55 -9.44
CA GLY A 67 -15.78 -19.42 -9.57
C GLY A 67 -15.12 -18.04 -9.49
N ALA A 68 -13.82 -17.95 -9.79
CA ALA A 68 -13.07 -16.71 -9.83
C ALA A 68 -13.25 -15.98 -11.18
N PHE A 69 -12.89 -14.71 -11.24
CA PHE A 69 -12.72 -14.00 -12.51
C PHE A 69 -11.40 -14.40 -13.18
N LYS A 70 -10.30 -14.38 -12.42
CA LYS A 70 -8.97 -14.78 -12.85
C LYS A 70 -8.24 -15.49 -11.71
N VAL A 71 -7.22 -16.26 -12.07
CA VAL A 71 -6.23 -16.80 -11.13
C VAL A 71 -4.86 -16.35 -11.62
N LEU A 72 -4.08 -15.75 -10.73
CA LEU A 72 -2.73 -15.26 -11.00
C LEU A 72 -1.70 -16.15 -10.27
N ARG A 73 -0.55 -16.36 -10.90
CA ARG A 73 0.59 -17.10 -10.37
C ARG A 73 1.78 -16.13 -10.25
N PRO A 74 1.95 -15.47 -9.09
CA PRO A 74 3.06 -14.54 -8.88
C PRO A 74 4.41 -15.25 -8.81
N GLU A 75 5.47 -14.55 -9.22
CA GLU A 75 6.85 -15.00 -8.99
C GLU A 75 7.07 -15.21 -7.49
N PRO A 76 7.63 -16.35 -7.06
CA PRO A 76 7.85 -16.63 -5.65
C PRO A 76 8.92 -15.69 -5.08
N LEU A 77 8.61 -15.08 -3.94
CA LEU A 77 9.58 -14.30 -3.18
C LEU A 77 10.48 -15.24 -2.36
N PRO A 78 11.82 -15.09 -2.41
CA PRO A 78 12.73 -15.93 -1.63
C PRO A 78 12.54 -15.80 -0.11
N PHE A 79 12.13 -14.61 0.35
CA PHE A 79 11.76 -14.33 1.73
C PHE A 79 10.79 -13.15 1.79
N VAL A 80 10.06 -13.06 2.89
CA VAL A 80 9.22 -11.90 3.24
C VAL A 80 9.93 -11.14 4.35
N SER A 81 10.03 -9.83 4.20
CA SER A 81 10.52 -8.92 5.24
C SER A 81 9.45 -7.89 5.60
N TYR A 82 9.58 -7.31 6.79
CA TYR A 82 8.61 -6.39 7.34
C TYR A 82 9.18 -4.97 7.48
N PRO A 83 8.33 -3.92 7.47
CA PRO A 83 8.78 -2.53 7.58
C PRO A 83 9.64 -2.23 8.82
N TYR A 84 9.42 -2.94 9.93
CA TYR A 84 10.24 -2.80 11.15
C TYR A 84 11.60 -3.50 11.06
N GLU A 85 11.89 -4.26 10.01
CA GLU A 85 13.20 -4.89 9.80
C GLU A 85 14.08 -4.06 8.85
N TRP A 86 13.48 -3.06 8.19
CA TRP A 86 14.15 -2.27 7.17
C TRP A 86 15.01 -1.15 7.76
N CYS A 87 16.15 -0.91 7.13
CA CYS A 87 16.96 0.26 7.42
C CYS A 87 16.31 1.53 6.82
N PHE A 88 16.85 2.71 7.16
CA PHE A 88 16.37 3.98 6.61
C PHE A 88 16.36 3.99 5.07
N GLY A 89 17.43 3.46 4.44
CA GLY A 89 17.55 3.40 2.98
C GLY A 89 16.45 2.56 2.35
N GLN A 90 16.23 1.35 2.85
CA GLN A 90 15.17 0.46 2.37
C GLN A 90 13.78 1.08 2.53
N LEU A 91 13.47 1.67 3.69
CA LEU A 91 12.17 2.34 3.88
C LEU A 91 11.99 3.54 2.93
N LYS A 92 13.07 4.27 2.64
CA LYS A 92 13.07 5.38 1.70
C LYS A 92 12.84 4.88 0.27
N ASP A 93 13.53 3.82 -0.13
CA ASP A 93 13.41 3.24 -1.47
C ASP A 93 11.99 2.67 -1.68
N ALA A 94 11.44 1.99 -0.67
CA ALA A 94 10.05 1.54 -0.67
C ALA A 94 9.06 2.71 -0.84
N ALA A 95 9.27 3.82 -0.13
CA ALA A 95 8.42 5.01 -0.25
C ALA A 95 8.49 5.63 -1.66
N LEU A 96 9.70 5.71 -2.24
CA LEU A 96 9.90 6.22 -3.60
C LEU A 96 9.25 5.30 -4.64
N THR A 97 9.37 3.98 -4.49
CA THR A 97 8.69 3.00 -5.34
C THR A 97 7.17 3.17 -5.27
N THR A 98 6.58 3.31 -4.08
CA THR A 98 5.14 3.56 -3.95
C THR A 98 4.71 4.85 -4.66
N LEU A 99 5.49 5.93 -4.56
CA LEU A 99 5.20 7.18 -5.28
C LEU A 99 5.36 7.03 -6.80
N ARG A 100 6.36 6.27 -7.25
CA ARG A 100 6.57 5.98 -8.68
C ARG A 100 5.40 5.18 -9.25
N ILE A 101 4.94 4.16 -8.54
CA ILE A 101 3.75 3.37 -8.90
C ILE A 101 2.52 4.27 -8.97
N GLN A 102 2.29 5.14 -7.98
CA GLN A 102 1.17 6.08 -8.02
C GLN A 102 1.26 7.03 -9.21
N SER A 103 2.45 7.58 -9.51
CA SER A 103 2.64 8.47 -10.65
C SER A 103 2.30 7.79 -11.96
N LEU A 104 2.85 6.58 -12.19
CA LEU A 104 2.54 5.79 -13.38
C LEU A 104 1.06 5.41 -13.44
N SER A 105 0.45 5.10 -12.29
CA SER A 105 -0.98 4.79 -12.25
C SER A 105 -1.82 5.96 -12.78
N LEU A 106 -1.49 7.18 -12.37
CA LEU A 106 -2.17 8.39 -12.82
C LEU A 106 -2.03 8.61 -14.33
N ASP A 107 -0.83 8.42 -14.86
CA ASP A 107 -0.55 8.54 -16.31
C ASP A 107 -1.38 7.56 -17.16
N HIS A 108 -1.81 6.44 -16.54
CA HIS A 108 -2.62 5.40 -17.16
C HIS A 108 -4.11 5.41 -16.71
N GLY A 109 -4.58 6.51 -16.11
CA GLY A 109 -6.00 6.66 -15.72
C GLY A 109 -6.43 5.80 -14.54
N MET A 110 -5.48 5.40 -13.69
CA MET A 110 -5.69 4.61 -12.48
C MET A 110 -5.09 5.30 -11.25
N THR A 111 -5.33 4.73 -10.08
CA THR A 111 -4.75 5.18 -8.81
C THR A 111 -4.51 3.99 -7.89
N LEU A 112 -3.49 4.08 -7.04
CA LEU A 112 -3.19 3.10 -6.01
C LEU A 112 -4.10 3.36 -4.79
N LYS A 113 -4.88 2.36 -4.35
CA LYS A 113 -5.79 2.49 -3.20
C LYS A 113 -5.19 2.03 -1.87
N ASP A 114 -4.09 1.29 -1.92
CA ASP A 114 -3.37 0.79 -0.73
C ASP A 114 -1.86 1.10 -0.83
N ALA A 115 -1.42 2.04 -0.01
CA ALA A 115 -0.03 2.47 0.13
C ALA A 115 0.60 1.96 1.44
N SER A 116 0.18 0.79 1.91
CA SER A 116 0.82 0.13 3.05
C SER A 116 2.26 -0.27 2.73
N ALA A 117 3.17 0.03 3.66
CA ALA A 117 4.54 -0.46 3.58
C ALA A 117 4.63 -2.01 3.56
N PHE A 118 3.63 -2.72 4.07
CA PHE A 118 3.61 -4.19 4.03
C PHE A 118 3.40 -4.78 2.63
N ASN A 119 2.94 -3.95 1.67
CA ASN A 119 2.77 -4.35 0.28
C ASN A 119 4.04 -4.18 -0.56
N ILE A 120 5.15 -3.71 0.05
CA ILE A 120 6.47 -3.68 -0.59
C ILE A 120 7.31 -4.84 -0.03
N GLN A 121 8.02 -5.52 -0.92
CA GLN A 121 9.03 -6.53 -0.60
C GLN A 121 10.32 -6.22 -1.34
N PHE A 122 11.42 -6.90 -1.01
CA PHE A 122 12.71 -6.72 -1.67
C PHE A 122 13.08 -7.96 -2.47
N LEU A 123 13.07 -7.85 -3.80
CA LEU A 123 13.48 -8.92 -4.72
C LEU A 123 14.79 -8.50 -5.39
N LYS A 124 15.84 -9.32 -5.21
CA LYS A 124 17.19 -9.03 -5.75
C LYS A 124 17.71 -7.62 -5.36
N GLY A 125 17.37 -7.18 -4.13
CA GLY A 125 17.75 -5.87 -3.59
C GLY A 125 16.89 -4.70 -4.06
N GLN A 126 15.89 -4.92 -4.91
CA GLN A 126 14.99 -3.87 -5.39
C GLN A 126 13.63 -3.93 -4.70
N PRO A 127 13.06 -2.78 -4.28
CA PRO A 127 11.70 -2.72 -3.76
C PRO A 127 10.67 -3.04 -4.86
N VAL A 128 9.82 -4.03 -4.60
CA VAL A 128 8.75 -4.49 -5.50
C VAL A 128 7.42 -4.52 -4.76
N PHE A 129 6.37 -4.03 -5.39
CA PHE A 129 5.02 -4.08 -4.87
C PHE A 129 4.40 -5.45 -5.12
N ILE A 130 3.72 -6.03 -4.14
CA ILE A 130 3.23 -7.42 -4.21
C ILE A 130 1.70 -7.54 -4.31
N ASP A 131 0.98 -6.41 -4.21
CA ASP A 131 -0.48 -6.41 -4.22
C ASP A 131 -1.07 -5.92 -5.54
N THR A 132 -1.27 -6.84 -6.49
CA THR A 132 -1.92 -6.54 -7.77
C THR A 132 -3.34 -5.99 -7.64
N LEU A 133 -4.04 -6.24 -6.52
CA LEU A 133 -5.45 -5.84 -6.36
C LEU A 133 -5.61 -4.47 -5.68
N SER A 134 -4.51 -3.70 -5.57
CA SER A 134 -4.51 -2.34 -5.03
C SER A 134 -4.75 -1.23 -6.06
N PHE A 135 -5.00 -1.53 -7.33
CA PHE A 135 -5.25 -0.51 -8.34
C PHE A 135 -6.75 -0.27 -8.53
N GLU A 136 -7.15 0.96 -8.76
CA GLU A 136 -8.52 1.32 -9.10
C GLU A 136 -8.56 2.41 -10.17
N LYS A 137 -9.65 2.49 -10.90
CA LYS A 137 -9.93 3.53 -11.87
C LYS A 137 -9.82 4.90 -11.19
N LEU A 138 -9.09 5.82 -11.82
CA LEU A 138 -9.01 7.19 -11.36
C LEU A 138 -10.37 7.87 -11.54
N GLU A 139 -10.94 8.37 -10.45
CA GLU A 139 -12.12 9.23 -10.47
C GLU A 139 -11.67 10.71 -10.53
N GLU A 140 -12.17 11.45 -11.51
CA GLU A 140 -11.80 12.84 -11.70
C GLU A 140 -12.17 13.69 -10.46
N GLY A 141 -11.25 14.57 -10.06
CA GLY A 141 -11.43 15.45 -8.90
C GLY A 141 -11.31 14.76 -7.54
N ARG A 142 -11.10 13.44 -7.48
CA ARG A 142 -10.91 12.71 -6.23
C ARG A 142 -9.44 12.75 -5.79
N PRO A 143 -9.13 13.12 -4.53
CA PRO A 143 -7.77 13.07 -4.03
C PRO A 143 -7.29 11.62 -3.90
N TRP A 144 -5.96 11.42 -3.88
CA TRP A 144 -5.38 10.11 -3.69
C TRP A 144 -5.81 9.48 -2.36
N VAL A 145 -6.64 8.43 -2.44
CA VAL A 145 -7.28 7.82 -1.26
C VAL A 145 -6.26 7.27 -0.26
N ALA A 146 -5.13 6.74 -0.74
CA ALA A 146 -4.08 6.18 0.09
C ALA A 146 -3.09 7.22 0.63
N TYR A 147 -3.27 8.52 0.34
CA TYR A 147 -2.34 9.58 0.76
C TYR A 147 -2.10 9.60 2.29
N GLY A 148 -3.16 9.43 3.08
CA GLY A 148 -3.05 9.35 4.53
C GLY A 148 -2.26 8.13 5.00
N GLN A 149 -2.47 6.99 4.36
CA GLN A 149 -1.75 5.76 4.65
C GLN A 149 -0.27 5.89 4.27
N PHE A 150 0.04 6.45 3.10
CA PHE A 150 1.41 6.76 2.68
C PHE A 150 2.14 7.63 3.72
N CYS A 151 1.46 8.67 4.23
CA CYS A 151 2.04 9.53 5.25
C CYS A 151 2.38 8.76 6.54
N ARG A 152 1.50 7.87 7.00
CA ARG A 152 1.70 7.07 8.23
C ARG A 152 2.75 5.97 8.06
N HIS A 153 2.77 5.30 6.91
CA HIS A 153 3.65 4.14 6.67
C HIS A 153 5.05 4.53 6.21
N PHE A 154 5.22 5.68 5.54
CA PHE A 154 6.52 6.07 4.98
C PHE A 154 6.99 7.42 5.49
N LEU A 155 6.21 8.49 5.27
CA LEU A 155 6.71 9.85 5.52
C LEU A 155 6.98 10.11 7.02
N ALA A 156 6.06 9.72 7.89
CA ALA A 156 6.21 9.85 9.34
C ALA A 156 7.43 9.08 9.89
N PRO A 157 7.60 7.77 9.64
CA PRO A 157 8.78 7.05 10.11
C PRO A 157 10.08 7.61 9.50
N LEU A 158 10.13 7.95 8.21
CA LEU A 158 11.32 8.57 7.61
C LEU A 158 11.68 9.92 8.24
N ALA A 159 10.67 10.75 8.55
CA ALA A 159 10.88 12.03 9.22
C ALA A 159 11.43 11.84 10.66
N LEU A 160 10.88 10.89 11.41
CA LEU A 160 11.31 10.56 12.76
C LEU A 160 12.74 9.97 12.78
N MET A 161 13.04 9.03 11.89
CA MET A 161 14.36 8.41 11.77
C MET A 161 15.45 9.43 11.42
N SER A 162 15.16 10.34 10.50
CA SER A 162 16.14 11.34 10.02
C SER A 162 16.31 12.54 10.96
N SER A 163 15.29 12.88 11.76
CA SER A 163 15.28 14.11 12.55
C SER A 163 15.41 13.88 14.05
N VAL A 164 15.17 12.66 14.54
CA VAL A 164 15.18 12.31 15.97
C VAL A 164 16.14 11.15 16.23
N ASP A 165 15.80 9.94 15.82
CA ASP A 165 16.61 8.73 16.04
C ASP A 165 16.20 7.61 15.06
N VAL A 166 17.18 6.98 14.41
CA VAL A 166 16.95 5.91 13.42
C VAL A 166 16.15 4.73 13.97
N ARG A 167 16.21 4.47 15.28
CA ARG A 167 15.49 3.36 15.92
C ARG A 167 13.98 3.57 15.95
N LEU A 168 13.49 4.79 15.72
CA LEU A 168 12.05 5.07 15.66
C LEU A 168 11.36 4.37 14.46
N GLY A 169 12.12 3.87 13.47
CA GLY A 169 11.57 2.98 12.44
C GLY A 169 10.92 1.71 13.00
N GLN A 170 11.36 1.24 14.18
CA GLN A 170 10.80 0.06 14.87
C GLN A 170 9.35 0.25 15.33
N MET A 171 8.84 1.48 15.35
CA MET A 171 7.45 1.76 15.72
C MET A 171 6.43 1.09 14.80
N SER A 172 6.80 0.76 13.55
CA SER A 172 5.96 -0.01 12.63
C SER A 172 5.64 -1.43 13.12
N ARG A 173 6.39 -1.96 14.12
CA ARG A 173 6.07 -3.21 14.81
C ARG A 173 4.83 -3.10 15.69
N VAL A 174 4.57 -1.91 16.24
CA VAL A 174 3.43 -1.63 17.14
C VAL A 174 2.27 -1.02 16.36
N PHE A 175 2.57 -0.10 15.44
CA PHE A 175 1.58 0.56 14.60
C PHE A 175 1.54 -0.09 13.21
N LEU A 176 0.82 -1.21 13.11
CA LEU A 176 0.69 -1.96 11.85
C LEU A 176 0.00 -1.15 10.74
N ASP A 177 -0.91 -0.23 11.09
CA ASP A 177 -1.53 0.74 10.15
C ASP A 177 -0.74 2.06 10.01
N GLY A 178 0.56 2.00 10.32
CA GLY A 178 1.49 3.12 10.25
C GLY A 178 1.40 4.06 11.46
N ILE A 179 2.45 4.87 11.64
CA ILE A 179 2.59 5.74 12.80
C ILE A 179 1.52 6.84 12.77
N PRO A 180 0.70 7.02 13.82
CA PRO A 180 -0.28 8.10 13.89
C PRO A 180 0.39 9.47 13.67
N LEU A 181 -0.21 10.31 12.84
CA LEU A 181 0.42 11.57 12.42
C LEU A 181 0.47 12.60 13.56
N ASP A 182 -0.47 12.54 14.50
CA ASP A 182 -0.46 13.32 15.74
C ASP A 182 0.74 12.94 16.62
N LEU A 183 0.96 11.64 16.84
CA LEU A 183 2.13 11.14 17.56
C LEU A 183 3.44 11.55 16.85
N ALA A 184 3.53 11.36 15.54
CA ALA A 184 4.71 11.78 14.77
C ALA A 184 4.93 13.30 14.87
N SER A 185 3.86 14.10 14.80
CA SER A 185 3.91 15.55 14.92
C SER A 185 4.42 16.01 16.30
N GLU A 186 4.08 15.30 17.37
CA GLU A 186 4.54 15.60 18.74
C GLU A 186 5.99 15.21 18.97
N LEU A 187 6.42 14.07 18.40
CA LEU A 187 7.79 13.57 18.54
C LEU A 187 8.81 14.35 17.70
N LEU A 188 8.39 14.95 16.59
CA LEU A 188 9.28 15.70 15.71
C LEU A 188 9.79 16.99 16.39
N PRO A 189 11.08 17.36 16.20
CA PRO A 189 11.63 18.57 16.81
C PRO A 189 10.92 19.81 16.27
N GLY A 190 10.66 20.83 17.10
CA GLY A 190 9.86 22.00 16.70
C GLY A 190 10.28 22.70 15.40
N LYS A 191 11.57 22.63 15.03
CA LYS A 191 12.11 23.12 13.74
C LYS A 191 11.53 22.42 12.50
N SER A 192 10.95 21.22 12.62
CA SER A 192 10.29 20.50 11.52
C SER A 192 9.09 21.27 10.97
N LYS A 193 8.45 22.11 11.80
CA LYS A 193 7.32 22.98 11.40
C LYS A 193 7.72 24.05 10.39
N LEU A 194 9.01 24.38 10.30
CA LEU A 194 9.54 25.32 9.32
C LEU A 194 9.84 24.65 7.96
N ARG A 195 9.80 23.31 7.89
CA ARG A 195 10.00 22.57 6.63
C ARG A 195 8.64 22.39 5.96
N PRO A 196 8.37 23.01 4.78
CA PRO A 196 7.03 23.02 4.19
C PRO A 196 6.43 21.62 3.99
N GLY A 197 7.24 20.65 3.53
CA GLY A 197 6.77 19.26 3.36
C GLY A 197 6.28 18.63 4.66
N LEU A 198 7.05 18.72 5.75
CA LEU A 198 6.62 18.15 7.05
C LEU A 198 5.48 18.96 7.66
N GLN A 199 5.46 20.27 7.45
CA GLN A 199 4.40 21.14 7.92
C GLN A 199 3.05 20.80 7.29
N ILE A 200 3.00 20.57 5.98
CA ILE A 200 1.77 20.23 5.26
C ILE A 200 1.37 18.77 5.54
N HIS A 201 2.28 17.84 5.31
CA HIS A 201 1.94 16.41 5.22
C HIS A 201 1.88 15.70 6.58
N ILE A 202 2.52 16.24 7.63
CA ILE A 202 2.47 15.70 8.98
C ILE A 202 1.72 16.64 9.92
N HIS A 203 2.23 17.85 10.17
CA HIS A 203 1.70 18.71 11.24
C HIS A 203 0.28 19.24 10.96
N ALA A 204 0.04 19.82 9.77
CA ALA A 204 -1.27 20.31 9.39
C ALA A 204 -2.25 19.15 9.17
N HIS A 205 -1.78 18.04 8.59
CA HIS A 205 -2.56 16.83 8.41
C HIS A 205 -3.06 16.26 9.74
N ALA A 206 -2.18 16.10 10.74
CA ALA A 206 -2.54 15.67 12.08
C ALA A 206 -3.61 16.56 12.72
N LYS A 207 -3.43 17.89 12.65
CA LYS A 207 -4.43 18.85 13.16
C LYS A 207 -5.79 18.71 12.48
N SER A 208 -5.80 18.49 11.15
CA SER A 208 -7.04 18.29 10.40
C SER A 208 -7.75 17.00 10.81
N GLN A 209 -7.01 15.90 11.00
CA GLN A 209 -7.56 14.62 11.45
C GLN A 209 -8.19 14.73 12.84
N LEU A 210 -7.53 15.39 13.80
CA LEU A 210 -8.08 15.58 15.15
C LEU A 210 -9.38 16.40 15.13
N LYS A 211 -9.43 17.47 14.33
CA LYS A 211 -10.61 18.35 14.21
C LYS A 211 -11.84 17.67 13.60
N HIS A 212 -11.64 16.74 12.67
CA HIS A 212 -12.73 16.02 12.02
C HIS A 212 -13.06 14.68 12.71
N GLY A 213 -12.07 14.04 13.36
CA GLY A 213 -12.26 12.84 14.16
C GLY A 213 -13.10 13.08 15.42
N SER A 214 -12.98 14.26 16.05
CA SER A 214 -13.86 14.64 17.16
C SER A 214 -15.31 14.86 16.72
N LYS A 215 -15.53 15.49 15.56
CA LYS A 215 -16.87 15.70 14.98
C LYS A 215 -17.56 14.41 14.55
N GLY A 216 -16.81 13.40 14.11
CA GLY A 216 -17.33 12.08 13.78
C GLY A 216 -17.83 11.30 15.00
N ARG A 217 -17.20 11.48 16.17
CA ARG A 217 -17.67 10.89 17.44
C ARG A 217 -18.94 11.56 17.97
N GLU A 218 -19.01 12.89 17.94
CA GLU A 218 -20.20 13.64 18.37
C GLU A 218 -21.45 13.35 17.50
N ALA A 219 -21.27 13.15 16.19
CA ALA A 219 -22.36 12.78 15.28
C ALA A 219 -22.83 11.31 15.44
N GLY A 220 -21.98 10.44 15.98
CA GLY A 220 -22.32 9.05 16.30
C GLY A 220 -23.04 8.91 17.64
N GLU A 221 -22.67 9.71 18.64
CA GLU A 221 -23.32 9.74 19.97
C GLU A 221 -24.69 10.43 19.93
N ALA A 222 -24.92 11.38 19.01
CA ALA A 222 -26.22 12.02 18.82
C ALA A 222 -27.26 11.15 18.07
N LYS A 223 -26.88 9.95 17.61
CA LYS A 223 -27.76 8.99 16.94
C LYS A 223 -27.90 7.66 17.69
N GLY A 224 -27.36 7.57 18.91
CA GLY A 224 -27.49 6.43 19.82
C GLY A 224 -28.69 6.55 20.74
#